data_AF-A0A932EBL1-F1
#
_entry.id   AF-A0A932EBL1-F1
#
_cell.length_a   1.000
_cell.length_b   1.000
_cell.length_c   1.000
_cell.angle_alpha   90.00
_cell.angle_beta   90.00
_cell.angle_gamma   90.00
#
_symmetry.space_group_name_H-M   'P 1'
#
loop_
_entity.id
_entity.type
_entity.pdbx_description
1 polymer ?
#
loop_
_entity_poly.entity_id
_entity_poly.type
_entity_poly.pdbx_seq_one_letter_code
_entity_poly.pdbx_strand_id
1 'polypeptide(L)'
;MVIIGVLDYVQVAFLVAFFDSLLLLILVLLEQNGFAPPVSFFFQLGTHPFSLWAVVALIHFIAALAPGLIGEEQKIKSKKHWGVVFEKTTKKPLPLSIVRVFDGEGKLKQTAITDDNGRYNLLVKPGKYRLEVIKEGFQTKLLKEKEVLGPLGAYIGEDVALEPR
;
A
#
# COMPACT_ATOMS: atom_id res chain seq x y z
N MET A 1 9.77 -3.48 5.91
CA MET A 1 8.80 -3.39 7.03
C MET A 1 8.30 -4.80 7.38
N VAL A 2 9.21 -5.75 7.62
CA VAL A 2 8.91 -7.16 7.96
C VAL A 2 9.86 -7.62 9.08
N ILE A 3 11.11 -7.15 9.03
CA ILE A 3 12.15 -7.45 10.02
C ILE A 3 11.80 -6.92 11.43
N ILE A 4 11.06 -5.80 11.53
CA ILE A 4 10.65 -5.21 12.81
C ILE A 4 9.64 -6.13 13.54
N GLY A 5 8.71 -6.79 12.83
CA GLY A 5 7.71 -7.66 13.46
C GLY A 5 8.25 -9.00 13.97
N VAL A 6 9.32 -9.52 13.36
CA VAL A 6 9.94 -10.78 13.79
C VAL A 6 10.73 -10.59 15.09
N LEU A 7 11.37 -9.44 15.26
CA LEU A 7 12.15 -9.13 16.45
C LEU A 7 11.26 -8.95 17.69
N ASP A 8 10.09 -8.30 17.52
CA ASP A 8 9.08 -8.18 18.58
C ASP A 8 8.52 -9.55 18.99
N TYR A 9 8.27 -10.45 18.03
CA TYR A 9 7.73 -11.78 18.33
C TYR A 9 8.69 -12.63 19.18
N VAL A 10 9.99 -12.57 18.86
CA VAL A 10 11.01 -13.30 19.64
C VAL A 10 11.06 -12.77 21.07
N GLN A 11 11.04 -11.45 21.26
CA GLN A 11 11.04 -10.83 22.59
C GLN A 11 9.78 -11.19 23.39
N VAL A 12 8.60 -11.18 22.76
CA VAL A 12 7.34 -11.57 23.39
C VAL A 12 7.34 -13.06 23.77
N ALA A 13 7.84 -13.93 22.91
CA ALA A 13 7.93 -15.37 23.20
C ALA A 13 8.85 -15.68 24.38
N PHE A 14 10.00 -15.00 24.47
CA PHE A 14 10.89 -15.12 25.62
C PHE A 14 10.25 -14.61 26.92
N LEU A 15 9.49 -13.50 26.85
CA LEU A 15 8.79 -12.96 28.01
C LEU A 15 7.70 -13.91 28.51
N VAL A 16 6.90 -14.48 27.60
CA VAL A 16 5.86 -15.46 27.95
C VAL A 16 6.46 -16.73 28.55
N ALA A 17 7.51 -17.28 27.93
CA ALA A 17 8.19 -18.46 28.46
C ALA A 17 8.82 -18.22 29.85
N PHE A 18 9.32 -17.00 30.10
CA PHE A 18 9.83 -16.60 31.41
C PHE A 18 8.71 -16.57 32.47
N PHE A 19 7.56 -15.96 32.16
CA PHE A 19 6.42 -15.91 33.09
C PHE A 19 5.82 -17.30 33.35
N ASP A 20 5.71 -18.17 32.35
CA ASP A 20 5.25 -19.54 32.53
C ASP A 20 6.19 -20.34 33.44
N SER A 21 7.50 -20.20 33.24
CA SER A 21 8.51 -20.86 34.07
C SER A 21 8.52 -20.31 35.51
N LEU A 22 8.31 -18.99 35.67
CA LEU A 22 8.20 -18.34 36.98
C LEU A 22 6.95 -18.78 37.74
N LEU A 23 5.81 -18.90 37.05
CA LEU A 23 4.56 -19.38 37.63
C LEU A 23 4.71 -20.84 38.11
N LEU A 24 5.33 -21.71 37.30
CA LEU A 24 5.62 -23.09 37.68
C LEU A 24 6.54 -23.16 38.90
N LEU A 25 7.58 -22.31 38.96
CA LEU A 25 8.46 -22.24 40.12
C LEU A 25 7.70 -21.81 41.39
N ILE A 26 6.85 -20.79 41.30
CA ILE A 26 6.02 -20.33 42.43
C ILE A 26 5.09 -21.45 42.92
N LEU A 27 4.43 -22.17 42.01
CA LEU A 27 3.54 -23.27 42.36
C LEU A 27 4.28 -24.42 43.04
N VAL A 28 5.46 -24.79 42.53
CA VAL A 28 6.33 -25.80 43.16
C VAL A 28 6.76 -25.35 44.56
N LEU A 29 7.14 -24.09 44.74
CA LEU A 29 7.53 -23.57 46.05
C LEU A 29 6.34 -23.55 47.04
N LEU A 30 5.13 -23.25 46.59
CA LEU A 30 3.93 -23.31 47.43
C LEU A 30 3.58 -24.74 47.84
N GLU A 31 3.79 -25.72 46.96
CA GLU A 31 3.60 -27.14 47.27
C GLU A 31 4.59 -27.63 48.33
N GLN A 32 5.87 -27.25 48.24
CA GLN A 32 6.88 -27.62 49.25
C GLN A 32 6.55 -27.08 50.66
N ASN A 33 5.72 -26.03 50.74
CA ASN A 33 5.26 -25.43 51.99
C ASN A 33 3.84 -25.89 52.41
N GLY A 34 3.26 -26.89 51.72
CA GLY A 34 1.96 -27.47 52.04
C GLY A 34 0.76 -26.55 51.81
N PHE A 35 0.94 -25.46 51.05
CA PHE A 35 -0.05 -24.40 50.88
C PHE A 35 -0.95 -24.56 49.64
N ALA A 36 -0.69 -25.58 48.81
CA ALA A 36 -1.39 -25.84 47.55
C ALA A 36 -1.59 -27.35 47.33
N PRO A 37 -2.60 -27.79 46.54
CA PRO A 37 -2.69 -29.18 46.09
C PRO A 37 -1.44 -29.53 45.26
N PRO A 38 -1.09 -30.84 45.16
CA PRO A 38 0.14 -31.24 44.51
C PRO A 38 0.21 -30.72 43.07
N VAL A 39 1.38 -30.27 42.58
CA VAL A 39 1.51 -29.68 41.23
C VAL A 39 1.04 -30.66 40.14
N SER A 40 1.15 -31.97 40.40
CA SER A 40 0.63 -33.04 39.56
C SER A 40 -0.91 -33.03 39.40
N PHE A 41 -1.65 -32.43 40.34
CA PHE A 41 -3.10 -32.27 40.28
C PHE A 41 -3.54 -31.34 39.14
N PHE A 42 -2.78 -30.26 38.91
CA PHE A 42 -3.02 -29.35 37.79
C PHE A 42 -2.60 -29.95 36.43
N PHE A 43 -1.64 -30.87 36.43
CA PHE A 43 -1.27 -31.64 35.24
C PHE A 43 -2.41 -32.56 34.75
N GLN A 44 -3.26 -33.04 35.66
CA GLN A 44 -4.34 -33.97 35.38
C GLN A 44 -5.65 -33.30 34.92
N LEU A 45 -5.82 -32.00 35.21
CA LEU A 45 -6.99 -31.21 34.80
C LEU A 45 -6.83 -30.48 33.46
N GLY A 46 -5.65 -30.52 32.83
CA GLY A 46 -5.45 -29.88 31.54
C GLY A 46 -4.04 -29.40 31.33
N THR A 47 -3.10 -30.33 31.19
CA THR A 47 -2.13 -30.15 30.10
C THR A 47 -2.97 -30.15 28.81
N HIS A 48 -3.09 -29.05 28.09
CA HIS A 48 -1.95 -28.32 27.55
C HIS A 48 -2.26 -26.82 27.35
N PRO A 49 -1.50 -25.88 27.94
CA PRO A 49 -1.34 -24.55 27.33
C PRO A 49 -0.80 -24.66 25.89
N PHE A 50 -0.11 -25.76 25.57
CA PHE A 50 0.32 -26.10 24.21
C PHE A 50 -0.83 -26.40 23.23
N SER A 51 -2.04 -26.81 23.65
CA SER A 51 -3.12 -27.08 22.68
C SER A 51 -3.76 -25.78 22.20
N LEU A 52 -3.98 -24.82 23.10
CA LEU A 52 -4.45 -23.49 22.73
C LEU A 52 -3.37 -22.71 21.98
N TRP A 53 -2.11 -22.77 22.40
CA TRP A 53 -1.02 -22.14 21.66
C TRP A 53 -0.77 -22.80 20.30
N ALA A 54 -0.92 -24.11 20.18
CA ALA A 54 -0.87 -24.80 18.88
C ALA A 54 -2.02 -24.40 17.98
N VAL A 55 -3.24 -24.22 18.51
CA VAL A 55 -4.39 -23.71 17.74
C VAL A 55 -4.15 -22.27 17.31
N VAL A 56 -3.63 -21.40 18.19
CA VAL A 56 -3.27 -20.01 17.86
C VAL A 56 -2.14 -19.99 16.82
N ALA A 57 -1.10 -20.81 16.96
CA ALA A 57 -0.01 -20.94 16.00
C ALA A 57 -0.50 -21.49 14.66
N LEU A 58 -1.43 -22.44 14.66
CA LEU A 58 -2.05 -22.99 13.45
C LEU A 58 -2.93 -21.95 12.74
N ILE A 59 -3.70 -21.15 13.49
CA ILE A 59 -4.47 -20.03 12.95
C ILE A 59 -3.54 -18.99 12.33
N HIS A 60 -2.43 -18.63 12.99
CA HIS A 60 -1.43 -17.71 12.44
C HIS A 60 -0.70 -18.30 11.22
N PHE A 61 -0.39 -19.60 11.23
CA PHE A 61 0.24 -20.30 10.12
C PHE A 61 -0.67 -20.36 8.88
N ILE A 62 -1.96 -20.68 9.08
CA ILE A 62 -2.97 -20.66 8.01
C ILE A 62 -3.22 -19.24 7.52
N ALA A 63 -3.30 -18.25 8.42
CA ALA A 63 -3.46 -16.84 8.06
C ALA A 63 -2.24 -16.26 7.31
N ALA A 64 -1.03 -16.79 7.55
CA ALA A 64 0.18 -16.43 6.80
C ALA A 64 0.25 -17.10 5.42
N LEU A 65 -0.39 -18.26 5.24
CA LEU A 65 -0.51 -18.97 3.96
C LEU A 65 -1.65 -18.43 3.07
N ALA A 66 -2.72 -17.90 3.68
CA ALA A 66 -3.88 -17.34 2.99
C ALA A 66 -3.55 -16.21 1.98
N PRO A 67 -2.68 -15.21 2.27
CA PRO A 67 -2.40 -14.12 1.34
C PRO A 67 -1.63 -14.54 0.08
N GLY A 68 -1.07 -15.76 0.03
CA GLY A 68 -0.43 -16.31 -1.18
C GLY A 68 -1.38 -17.07 -2.11
N LEU A 69 -2.54 -17.54 -1.60
CA LEU A 69 -3.50 -18.38 -2.34
C LEU A 69 -4.74 -17.61 -2.80
N ILE A 70 -5.20 -16.64 -2.01
CA ILE A 70 -6.08 -15.58 -2.50
C ILE A 70 -5.11 -14.54 -3.01
N GLY A 71 -4.84 -14.61 -4.32
CA GLY A 71 -3.80 -13.86 -4.99
C GLY A 71 -3.68 -12.49 -4.38
N GLU A 72 -2.45 -12.14 -4.01
CA GLU A 72 -2.09 -10.77 -3.69
C GLU A 72 -2.70 -9.94 -4.81
N GLU A 73 -3.87 -9.36 -4.50
CA GLU A 73 -4.43 -8.26 -5.23
C GLU A 73 -3.41 -7.17 -4.97
N GLN A 74 -2.30 -7.25 -5.72
CA GLN A 74 -1.62 -6.14 -6.30
C GLN A 74 -2.77 -5.29 -6.77
N LYS A 75 -3.19 -4.35 -5.91
CA LYS A 75 -4.12 -3.30 -6.24
C LYS A 75 -3.46 -2.65 -7.42
N ILE A 76 -3.78 -3.14 -8.62
CA ILE A 76 -3.68 -2.40 -9.83
C ILE A 76 -4.76 -1.35 -9.60
N LYS A 77 -4.40 -0.32 -8.82
CA LYS A 77 -5.11 0.94 -8.77
C LYS A 77 -5.17 1.27 -10.24
N SER A 78 -6.33 1.05 -10.86
CA SER A 78 -6.57 1.36 -12.25
C SER A 78 -6.13 2.80 -12.38
N LYS A 79 -4.95 3.02 -12.96
CA LYS A 79 -4.42 4.35 -13.15
C LYS A 79 -5.41 4.96 -14.13
N LYS A 80 -6.22 5.86 -13.61
CA LYS A 80 -7.21 6.62 -14.36
C LYS A 80 -6.57 7.02 -15.69
N HIS A 81 -7.13 6.55 -16.80
CA HIS A 81 -6.55 6.67 -18.14
C HIS A 81 -6.76 8.07 -18.76
N TRP A 82 -7.23 9.02 -17.97
CA TRP A 82 -7.54 10.38 -18.37
C TRP A 82 -7.15 11.37 -17.27
N GLY A 83 -6.71 12.55 -17.69
CA GLY A 83 -6.41 13.68 -16.83
C GLY A 83 -7.47 14.77 -16.99
N VAL A 84 -7.50 15.71 -16.04
CA VAL A 84 -8.39 16.87 -16.08
C VAL A 84 -7.60 18.15 -16.00
N VAL A 85 -7.85 19.07 -16.92
CA VAL A 85 -7.37 20.45 -16.84
C VAL A 85 -8.44 21.29 -16.15
N PHE A 86 -8.05 21.99 -15.08
CA PHE A 86 -8.95 22.85 -14.32
C PHE A 86 -8.23 24.11 -13.83
N GLU A 87 -9.01 25.12 -13.47
CA GLU A 87 -8.50 26.35 -12.90
C GLU A 87 -8.08 26.14 -11.43
N LYS A 88 -6.87 26.58 -11.06
CA LYS A 88 -6.32 26.37 -9.72
C LYS A 88 -7.18 26.99 -8.61
N THR A 89 -7.71 28.20 -8.86
CA THR A 89 -8.45 29.04 -7.90
C THR A 89 -9.90 28.57 -7.73
N THR A 90 -10.65 28.49 -8.84
CA THR A 90 -12.09 28.18 -8.81
C THR A 90 -12.37 26.68 -8.83
N LYS A 91 -11.38 25.85 -9.14
CA LYS A 91 -11.50 24.40 -9.39
C LYS A 91 -12.45 24.05 -10.54
N LYS A 92 -12.83 25.02 -11.38
CA LYS A 92 -13.67 24.78 -12.56
C LYS A 92 -12.89 24.05 -13.65
N PRO A 93 -13.49 23.07 -14.33
CA PRO A 93 -12.87 22.43 -15.48
C PRO A 93 -12.64 23.44 -16.60
N LEU A 94 -11.54 23.27 -17.34
CA LEU A 94 -11.15 24.15 -18.44
C LEU A 94 -11.29 23.42 -19.79
N PRO A 95 -12.41 23.63 -20.49
CA PRO A 95 -12.62 23.03 -21.81
C PRO A 95 -11.77 23.73 -22.87
N LEU A 96 -11.56 23.05 -24.00
CA LEU A 96 -10.78 23.59 -25.13
C LEU A 96 -9.36 24.02 -24.72
N SER A 97 -8.76 23.31 -23.78
CA SER A 97 -7.35 23.44 -23.40
C SER A 97 -6.52 22.53 -24.30
N ILE A 98 -5.39 23.02 -24.79
CA ILE A 98 -4.49 22.29 -25.67
C ILE A 98 -3.45 21.60 -24.80
N VAL A 99 -3.40 20.26 -24.87
CA VAL A 99 -2.40 19.44 -24.18
C VAL A 99 -1.44 18.84 -25.20
N ARG A 100 -0.15 19.16 -25.09
CA ARG A 100 0.91 18.68 -25.96
C ARG A 100 1.84 17.75 -25.22
N VAL A 101 2.25 16.67 -25.88
CA VAL A 101 3.23 15.72 -25.37
C VAL A 101 4.51 15.80 -26.19
N PHE A 102 5.62 16.03 -25.51
CA PHE A 102 6.96 16.02 -26.07
C PHE A 102 7.72 14.80 -25.56
N ASP A 103 8.53 14.18 -26.42
CA ASP A 103 9.49 13.14 -26.03
C ASP A 103 10.63 13.73 -25.16
N GLY A 104 11.48 12.86 -24.61
CA GLY A 104 12.70 13.25 -23.91
C GLY A 104 13.64 14.13 -24.77
N GLU A 105 13.60 13.94 -26.09
CA GLU A 105 14.32 14.75 -27.11
C GLU A 105 13.65 16.09 -27.45
N GLY A 106 12.48 16.41 -26.86
CA GLY A 106 11.74 17.64 -27.16
C GLY A 106 10.92 17.61 -28.45
N LYS A 107 10.80 16.44 -29.11
CA LYS A 107 9.95 16.28 -30.30
C LYS A 107 8.48 16.15 -29.91
N LEU A 108 7.61 16.94 -30.54
CA LEU A 108 6.16 16.83 -30.36
C LEU A 108 5.68 15.47 -30.89
N LYS A 109 5.03 14.68 -30.03
CA LYS A 109 4.51 13.36 -30.37
C LYS A 109 3.01 13.39 -30.64
N GLN A 110 2.28 14.05 -29.77
CA GLN A 110 0.83 14.09 -29.85
C GLN A 110 0.29 15.37 -29.23
N THR A 111 -0.86 15.81 -29.72
CA THR A 111 -1.65 16.90 -29.15
C THR A 111 -3.08 16.40 -28.93
N ALA A 112 -3.68 16.80 -27.81
CA ALA A 112 -5.08 16.58 -27.50
C ALA A 112 -5.73 17.90 -27.09
N ILE A 113 -7.05 17.98 -27.29
CA ILE A 113 -7.87 19.10 -26.83
C ILE A 113 -8.80 18.56 -25.74
N THR A 114 -8.95 19.31 -24.65
CA THR A 114 -9.86 18.91 -23.57
C THR A 114 -11.33 19.07 -23.95
N ASP A 115 -12.16 18.15 -23.46
CA ASP A 115 -13.62 18.19 -23.60
C ASP A 115 -14.28 19.25 -22.70
N ASP A 116 -15.62 19.33 -22.73
CA ASP A 116 -16.41 20.27 -21.90
C ASP A 116 -16.17 20.12 -20.40
N ASN A 117 -15.74 18.94 -19.95
CA ASN A 117 -15.40 18.63 -18.56
C ASN A 117 -13.90 18.80 -18.27
N GLY A 118 -13.14 19.39 -19.18
CA GLY A 118 -11.69 19.59 -19.06
C GLY A 118 -10.87 18.29 -19.17
N ARG A 119 -11.48 17.17 -19.59
CA ARG A 119 -10.83 15.86 -19.62
C ARG A 119 -10.03 15.69 -20.90
N TYR A 120 -8.92 14.98 -20.79
CA TYR A 120 -8.11 14.57 -21.93
C TYR A 120 -7.48 13.20 -21.70
N ASN A 121 -7.15 12.52 -22.79
CA ASN A 121 -6.39 11.28 -22.79
C ASN A 121 -5.40 11.28 -23.96
N LEU A 122 -4.19 10.81 -23.69
CA LEU A 122 -3.12 10.73 -24.68
C LEU A 122 -2.54 9.33 -24.62
N LEU A 123 -2.49 8.64 -25.77
CA LEU A 123 -1.96 7.28 -25.86
C LEU A 123 -0.56 7.35 -26.48
N VAL A 124 0.45 7.08 -25.67
CA VAL A 124 1.85 7.10 -26.13
C VAL A 124 2.51 5.74 -25.93
N LYS A 125 3.51 5.47 -26.77
CA LYS A 125 4.39 4.31 -26.58
C LYS A 125 5.16 4.45 -25.26
N PRO A 126 5.66 3.36 -24.66
CA PRO A 126 6.56 3.47 -23.50
C PRO A 126 7.81 4.31 -23.83
N GLY A 127 8.19 5.19 -22.90
CA GLY A 127 9.23 6.21 -23.10
C GLY A 127 9.15 7.34 -22.08
N LYS A 128 10.03 8.34 -22.21
CA LYS A 128 10.06 9.52 -21.35
C LYS A 128 9.35 10.69 -22.04
N TYR A 129 8.43 11.33 -21.33
CA TYR A 129 7.61 12.39 -21.90
C TYR A 129 7.48 13.60 -21.00
N ARG A 130 7.40 14.78 -21.60
CA ARG A 130 7.02 16.04 -20.97
C ARG A 130 5.68 16.50 -21.51
N LEU A 131 4.83 17.05 -20.63
CA LEU A 131 3.53 17.59 -20.99
C LEU A 131 3.55 19.12 -20.91
N GLU A 132 2.92 19.75 -21.90
CA GLU A 132 2.66 21.18 -21.93
C GLU A 132 1.16 21.40 -22.07
N VAL A 133 0.60 22.25 -21.23
CA VAL A 133 -0.82 22.62 -21.28
C VAL A 133 -0.94 24.11 -21.54
N ILE A 134 -1.69 24.46 -22.58
CA ILE A 134 -1.92 25.82 -23.04
C ILE A 134 -3.42 26.09 -23.07
N LYS A 135 -3.84 27.20 -22.48
CA LYS A 135 -5.20 27.71 -22.57
C LYS A 135 -5.16 29.24 -22.68
N GLU A 136 -5.98 29.81 -23.56
CA GLU A 136 -6.12 31.25 -23.70
C GLU A 136 -6.59 31.89 -22.39
N GLY A 137 -5.93 32.97 -21.96
CA GLY A 137 -6.21 33.63 -20.68
C GLY A 137 -5.54 32.99 -19.45
N PHE A 138 -4.78 31.90 -19.64
CA PHE A 138 -4.07 31.20 -18.56
C PHE A 138 -2.57 31.15 -18.82
N GLN A 139 -1.80 30.97 -17.75
CA GLN A 139 -0.37 30.70 -17.83
C GLN A 139 -0.12 29.29 -18.37
N THR A 140 0.82 29.17 -19.31
CA THR A 140 1.25 27.88 -19.85
C THR A 140 1.92 27.06 -18.75
N LYS A 141 1.48 25.81 -18.59
CA LYS A 141 2.01 24.89 -17.58
C LYS A 141 2.86 23.80 -18.25
N LEU A 142 4.13 23.75 -17.88
CA LEU A 142 5.02 22.65 -18.22
C LEU A 142 5.10 21.68 -17.03
N LEU A 143 4.77 20.42 -17.26
CA LEU A 143 4.87 19.36 -16.26
C LEU A 143 6.25 18.72 -16.29
N LYS A 144 6.62 18.09 -15.16
CA LYS A 144 7.87 17.33 -15.06
C LYS A 144 7.86 16.14 -16.01
N GLU A 145 9.06 15.74 -16.42
CA GLU A 145 9.23 14.54 -17.23
C GLU A 145 8.74 13.30 -16.49
N LYS A 146 8.04 12.44 -17.22
CA LYS A 146 7.42 11.22 -16.69
C LYS A 146 7.77 10.06 -17.59
N GLU A 147 8.19 8.97 -16.96
CA GLU A 147 8.47 7.71 -17.64
C GLU A 147 7.21 6.86 -17.71
N VAL A 148 6.87 6.46 -18.93
CA VAL A 148 5.74 5.59 -19.25
C VAL A 148 6.28 4.18 -19.49
N LEU A 149 5.82 3.24 -18.68
CA LEU A 149 6.22 1.83 -18.72
C LEU A 149 5.02 0.96 -19.14
N GLY A 150 5.21 0.02 -20.08
CA GLY A 150 4.19 -0.97 -20.45
C GLY A 150 4.28 -1.48 -21.89
N PRO A 151 3.83 -2.72 -22.19
CA PRO A 151 4.11 -3.41 -23.46
C PRO A 151 3.30 -2.92 -24.67
N LEU A 152 2.18 -2.20 -24.49
CA LEU A 152 1.26 -1.82 -25.58
C LEU A 152 1.01 -0.31 -25.71
N GLY A 153 1.85 0.50 -25.07
CA GLY A 153 1.58 1.92 -24.85
C GLY A 153 0.75 2.15 -23.60
N ALA A 154 0.89 3.33 -23.01
CA ALA A 154 0.14 3.69 -21.81
C ALA A 154 -0.54 5.04 -21.98
N TYR A 155 -1.66 5.18 -21.28
CA TYR A 155 -2.39 6.43 -21.22
C TYR A 155 -1.68 7.39 -20.27
N ILE A 156 -1.41 8.59 -20.78
CA ILE A 156 -1.02 9.72 -19.97
C ILE A 156 -2.28 10.54 -19.68
N GLY A 157 -2.69 10.51 -18.42
CA GLY A 157 -3.76 11.33 -17.88
C GLY A 157 -3.34 11.84 -16.51
N GLU A 158 -3.04 13.14 -16.42
CA GLU A 158 -2.69 13.80 -15.16
C GLU A 158 -3.58 15.03 -14.95
N ASP A 159 -3.98 15.25 -13.71
CA ASP A 159 -4.81 16.38 -13.36
C ASP A 159 -3.93 17.64 -13.30
N VAL A 160 -4.22 18.64 -14.13
CA VAL A 160 -3.40 19.85 -14.31
C VAL A 160 -4.18 21.08 -13.88
N ALA A 161 -3.65 21.77 -12.88
CA ALA A 161 -4.16 23.05 -12.44
C ALA A 161 -3.45 24.21 -13.18
N LEU A 162 -4.22 25.01 -13.91
CA LEU A 162 -3.74 26.24 -14.57
C LEU A 162 -4.02 27.48 -13.72
N GLU A 163 -3.14 28.46 -13.82
CA GLU A 163 -3.27 29.76 -13.17
C GLU A 163 -3.72 30.80 -14.20
N PRO A 164 -4.70 31.67 -13.89
CA PRO A 164 -5.07 32.77 -14.77
C PRO A 164 -3.86 33.72 -14.96
N ARG A 165 -3.82 34.37 -16.12
CA ARG A 165 -2.73 35.31 -16.48
C ARG A 165 -2.89 36.68 -15.81
#